data_AF-A0A7X6KZE9-F1
#
_entry.id   AF-A0A7X6KZE9-F1
#
_cell.length_a   1.000
_cell.length_b   1.000
_cell.length_c   1.000
_cell.angle_alpha   90.00
_cell.angle_beta   90.00
_cell.angle_gamma   90.00
#
_symmetry.space_group_name_H-M   'P 1'
#
loop_
_entity.id
_entity.type
_entity.pdbx_description
1 polymer ?
#
loop_
_entity_poly.entity_id
_entity_poly.type
_entity_poly.pdbx_seq_one_letter_code
_entity_poly.pdbx_strand_id
1 'polypeptide(L)' 'MVDEDWVARSAGSEEAFERVAGRFVRSEPRRQARAYVRGLLAPLAGKNGWTLAEVAGEFTPIGRQRLLNAAAWDVEGA' A
#
# COMPACT_ATOMS: atom_id res chain seq x y z
N MET A 1 -21.24 3.90 -7.63
CA MET A 1 -21.17 5.29 -7.13
C MET A 1 -20.04 5.32 -6.14
N VAL A 2 -18.92 5.94 -6.50
CA VAL A 2 -17.78 6.03 -5.59
C VAL A 2 -18.17 7.07 -4.55
N ASP A 3 -18.20 6.66 -3.27
CA ASP A 3 -18.56 7.54 -2.17
C ASP A 3 -17.55 8.70 -2.06
N GLU A 4 -18.02 9.91 -1.78
CA GLU A 4 -17.19 11.10 -1.60
C GLU A 4 -16.18 10.90 -0.44
N ASP A 5 -16.56 10.13 0.58
CA ASP A 5 -15.67 9.69 1.67
C ASP A 5 -14.51 8.85 1.15
N TRP A 6 -14.75 7.94 0.19
CA TRP A 6 -13.70 7.12 -0.38
C TRP A 6 -12.68 7.95 -1.16
N VAL A 7 -13.14 8.96 -1.91
CA VAL A 7 -12.26 9.86 -2.67
C VAL A 7 -11.40 10.67 -1.70
N ALA A 8 -12.00 11.24 -0.65
CA ALA A 8 -11.28 12.01 0.36
C ALA A 8 -10.25 11.15 1.13
N ARG A 9 -10.63 9.95 1.57
CA ARG A 9 -9.73 9.00 2.24
C ARG A 9 -8.61 8.53 1.33
N SER A 10 -8.89 8.34 0.04
CA SER A 10 -7.87 7.97 -0.95
C SER A 10 -6.88 9.11 -1.15
N ALA A 11 -7.35 10.35 -1.33
CA ALA A 11 -6.48 11.52 -1.48
C ALA A 11 -5.60 11.75 -0.24
N GLY A 12 -6.17 11.71 0.95
CA GLY A 12 -5.42 11.84 2.21
C GLY A 12 -4.38 10.73 2.39
N SER A 13 -4.68 9.51 1.93
CA SER A 13 -3.70 8.42 1.93
C SER A 13 -2.53 8.66 0.98
N GLU A 14 -2.76 9.26 -0.19
CA GLU A 14 -1.68 9.58 -1.12
C GLU A 14 -0.75 10.65 -0.55
N GLU A 15 -1.33 11.70 0.02
CA GLU A 15 -0.59 12.78 0.67
C GLU A 15 0.24 12.26 1.87
N ALA A 16 -0.35 11.39 2.69
CA ALA A 16 0.37 10.74 3.78
C ALA A 16 1.50 9.82 3.25
N PHE A 17 1.24 9.08 2.16
CA PHE A 17 2.25 8.22 1.55
C PHE A 17 3.43 9.02 0.98
N GLU A 18 3.19 10.19 0.38
CA GLU A 18 4.24 11.06 -0.14
C GLU A 18 5.24 11.49 0.95
N ARG A 19 4.75 11.78 2.17
CA ARG A 19 5.61 12.13 3.32
C ARG A 19 6.57 11.01 3.72
N VAL A 20 6.16 9.76 3.56
CA VAL A 20 6.97 8.58 3.95
C VAL A 20 7.66 7.89 2.77
N ALA A 21 7.35 8.28 1.52
CA ALA A 21 7.89 7.65 0.32
C ALA A 21 9.43 7.66 0.29
N GLY A 22 10.04 8.72 0.80
CA GLY A 22 11.50 8.87 0.91
C GLY A 22 12.18 7.86 1.84
N ARG A 23 11.44 7.21 2.74
CA ARG A 23 11.97 6.22 3.68
C ARG A 23 12.26 4.87 3.06
N PHE A 24 11.73 4.59 1.86
CA PHE A 24 12.03 3.37 1.13
C PHE A 24 13.28 3.56 0.27
N VAL A 25 14.32 2.76 0.52
CA VAL A 25 15.58 2.79 -0.26
C VAL A 25 15.34 2.37 -1.72
N ARG A 26 14.44 1.41 -1.95
CA ARG A 26 14.16 0.84 -3.28
C ARG A 26 12.75 1.18 -3.76
N SER A 27 12.60 1.33 -5.08
CA SER A 27 11.32 1.68 -5.70
C SER A 27 10.28 0.56 -5.63
N GLU A 28 10.71 -0.71 -5.62
CA GLU A 28 9.81 -1.87 -5.52
C GLU A 28 9.05 -1.90 -4.18
N PRO A 29 9.71 -1.95 -2.98
CA PRO A 29 9.03 -1.85 -1.70
C PRO A 29 8.13 -0.61 -1.55
N ARG A 30 8.54 0.52 -2.13
CA ARG A 30 7.73 1.75 -2.14
C ARG A 30 6.42 1.55 -2.92
N ARG A 31 6.49 0.99 -4.12
CA ARG A 31 5.28 0.69 -4.93
C ARG A 31 4.38 -0.30 -4.20
N GLN A 32 4.98 -1.33 -3.61
CA GLN A 32 4.27 -2.34 -2.84
C GLN A 32 3.56 -1.73 -1.62
N ALA A 33 4.24 -0.87 -0.85
CA ALA A 33 3.66 -0.18 0.29
C ALA A 33 2.49 0.73 -0.12
N ARG A 34 2.63 1.50 -1.20
CA ARG A 34 1.54 2.34 -1.73
C ARG A 34 0.32 1.50 -2.12
N ALA A 35 0.53 0.43 -2.88
CA ALA A 35 -0.54 -0.50 -3.26
C ALA A 35 -1.14 -1.22 -2.04
N TYR A 36 -0.34 -1.40 -1.00
CA TYR A 36 -0.76 -1.96 0.27
C TYR A 36 -1.74 -1.08 1.02
N VAL A 37 -1.38 0.18 1.26
CA VAL A 37 -2.24 1.14 1.95
C VAL A 37 -3.54 1.39 1.15
N ARG A 38 -3.46 1.55 -0.18
CA ARG A 38 -4.65 1.69 -1.03
C ARG A 38 -5.62 0.52 -0.88
N GLY A 39 -5.11 -0.72 -0.91
CA GLY A 39 -5.94 -1.90 -0.75
C GLY A 39 -6.58 -2.03 0.63
N LEU A 40 -5.89 -1.58 1.69
CA LEU A 40 -6.46 -1.57 3.04
C LEU A 40 -7.61 -0.56 3.22
N LEU A 41 -7.58 0.53 2.47
CA LEU A 41 -8.59 1.59 2.48
C LEU A 41 -9.73 1.35 1.49
N ALA A 42 -9.54 0.46 0.52
CA ALA A 42 -10.56 0.08 -0.43
C ALA A 42 -11.74 -0.64 0.26
N PRO A 43 -12.97 -0.52 -0.29
CA PRO A 43 -14.17 -1.18 0.22
C PRO A 43 -14.17 -2.67 -0.16
N LEU A 44 -13.17 -3.41 0.30
CA LEU A 44 -13.01 -4.84 0.05
C LEU A 44 -13.67 -5.64 1.16
N ALA A 45 -14.36 -6.72 0.79
CA ALA A 45 -14.96 -7.66 1.74
C ALA A 45 -13.92 -8.34 2.65
N GLY A 46 -12.68 -8.47 2.19
CA GLY A 46 -11.57 -9.04 2.95
C GLY A 46 -10.23 -8.38 2.62
N LYS A 47 -9.36 -8.24 3.62
CA LYS A 47 -8.05 -7.57 3.53
C LYS A 47 -6.88 -8.52 3.77
N ASN A 48 -7.01 -9.75 3.28
CA ASN A 48 -5.92 -10.73 3.32
C ASN A 48 -4.91 -10.47 2.19
N GLY A 49 -3.72 -11.07 2.28
CA GLY A 49 -2.64 -10.85 1.31
C GLY A 49 -3.01 -11.22 -0.14
N TRP A 50 -3.91 -12.18 -0.34
CA TRP A 50 -4.34 -12.59 -1.68
C TRP A 50 -5.27 -11.56 -2.32
N THR A 51 -6.38 -11.20 -1.66
CA THR A 51 -7.34 -10.20 -2.16
C THR A 51 -6.65 -8.86 -2.44
N LEU A 52 -5.71 -8.52 -1.57
CA LEU A 52 -4.87 -7.34 -1.70
C LEU A 52 -3.96 -7.44 -2.94
N ALA A 53 -3.29 -8.56 -3.18
CA ALA A 53 -2.48 -8.76 -4.39
C ALA A 53 -3.32 -8.66 -5.67
N GLU A 54 -4.50 -9.27 -5.71
CA GLU A 54 -5.43 -9.19 -6.84
C GLU A 54 -5.82 -7.75 -7.17
N VAL A 55 -6.16 -6.94 -6.16
CA VAL A 55 -6.49 -5.52 -6.34
C VAL A 55 -5.30 -4.70 -6.83
N ALA A 56 -4.07 -5.12 -6.52
CA ALA A 56 -2.85 -4.51 -7.06
C ALA A 56 -2.48 -5.00 -8.48
N GLY A 57 -3.27 -5.91 -9.07
CA GLY A 57 -2.97 -6.51 -10.37
C GLY A 57 -1.85 -7.56 -10.33
N GLU A 58 -1.57 -8.12 -9.15
CA GLU A 58 -0.55 -9.14 -8.95
C GLU A 58 -1.15 -10.54 -9.01
N PHE A 59 -0.46 -11.47 -9.68
CA PHE A 59 -0.87 -12.87 -9.79
C PHE A 59 -0.52 -13.71 -8.55
N THR A 60 0.25 -13.15 -7.60
CA THR A 60 0.70 -13.87 -6.40
C THR A 60 0.80 -12.91 -5.20
N PRO A 61 0.65 -13.39 -3.95
CA PRO A 61 0.80 -12.59 -2.75
C PRO A 61 2.28 -12.36 -2.37
N ILE A 62 3.24 -12.77 -3.20
CA ILE A 62 4.67 -12.74 -2.86
C ILE A 62 5.14 -11.29 -2.65
N GLY A 63 4.65 -10.33 -3.45
CA GLY A 63 4.97 -8.90 -3.28
C GLY A 63 4.57 -8.39 -1.89
N ARG A 64 3.34 -8.74 -1.46
CA ARG A 64 2.79 -8.43 -0.14
C ARG A 64 3.61 -9.08 0.98
N GLN A 65 3.95 -10.35 0.82
CA GLN A 65 4.74 -11.09 1.80
C GLN A 65 6.14 -10.51 1.95
N ARG A 66 6.81 -10.20 0.83
CA ARG A 66 8.13 -9.57 0.83
C ARG A 66 8.10 -8.18 1.46
N LEU A 67 7.06 -7.40 1.17
CA LEU A 67 6.84 -6.10 1.80
C LEU A 67 6.81 -6.23 3.33
N LEU A 68 5.96 -7.12 3.84
CA LEU A 68 5.72 -7.23 5.29
C LEU A 68 6.86 -7.91 6.05
N ASN A 69 7.54 -8.88 5.41
CA ASN A 69 8.52 -9.71 6.09
C ASN A 69 9.98 -9.30 5.83
N ALA A 70 10.27 -8.57 4.75
CA ALA A 70 11.65 -8.40 4.28
C ALA A 70 11.98 -7.01 3.71
N ALA A 71 11.01 -6.10 3.56
CA ALA A 71 11.30 -4.78 3.02
C ALA A 71 12.11 -3.93 4.01
N ALA A 72 13.22 -3.38 3.53
CA ALA A 72 13.96 -2.35 4.24
C ALA A 72 13.32 -0.97 4.01
N TRP A 73 13.08 -0.26 5.10
CA TRP A 73 12.62 1.13 5.12
C TRP A 73 13.14 1.81 6.39
N ASP A 74 13.35 3.11 6.32
CA ASP A 74 13.82 3.94 7.42
C ASP A 74 12.64 4.28 8.37
N VAL A 75 12.56 3.51 9.46
CA VAL A 75 11.50 3.60 10.47
C VAL A 75 11.67 4.83 11.36
N GLU A 76 12.90 5.16 11.73
CA GLU A 76 13.22 6.28 12.63
C GLU A 76 13.07 7.60 11.90
N GLY A 77 13.51 7.66 10.65
CA GLY A 77 13.69 8.91 9.96
C GLY A 77 14.94 9.65 10.39
N ALA A 78 15.65 10.20 9.42
CA ALA A 78 16.48 11.37 9.68
C ALA A 78 15.63 12.53 10.25
#